data_AF-A0A068Q858-F1
#
_entry.id   AF-A0A068Q858-F1
#
_cell.length_a   1.000
_cell.length_b   1.000
_cell.length_c   1.000
_cell.angle_alpha   90.00
_cell.angle_beta   90.00
_cell.angle_gamma   90.00
#
_symmetry.space_group_name_H-M   'P 1'
#
loop_
_entity.id
_entity.type
_entity.pdbx_description
1 polymer ?
#
loop_
_entity_poly.entity_id
_entity_poly.type
_entity_poly.pdbx_seq_one_letter_code
_entity_poly.pdbx_strand_id
1 'polypeptide(L)'
;TATFVALIIISLLLDEAGFFAWTALHVARWGRGRGRRLFAYMVRLGALVSALFANDGAALILTPIVMSMLLALRFSPSATLAFVMGAGFIADTASLPLVVSNLVNIVSADYFKIGFNEYAAVMVPVNLVSVAATLAVLLWFFRRDIPQTYDPADLEDPASAVHDRATFRAGWWVLGILLVGCFALEPLGIPISAISAACAVLLLVIAAKGHKISTRKVLKEAPWQIVIFSL
;
A
#
# COMPACT_ATOMS: atom_id res chain seq x y z
N THR A 1 4.51 -5.43 -17.77
CA THR A 1 3.68 -4.21 -17.93
C THR A 1 2.21 -4.37 -17.53
N ALA A 2 1.45 -5.34 -18.07
CA ALA A 2 0.01 -5.47 -17.77
C ALA A 2 -0.33 -5.66 -16.28
N THR A 3 0.45 -6.47 -15.56
CA THR A 3 0.34 -6.65 -14.09
C THR A 3 0.43 -5.32 -13.35
N PHE A 4 1.42 -4.50 -13.71
CA PHE A 4 1.67 -3.22 -13.08
C PHE A 4 0.51 -2.24 -13.26
N VAL A 5 -0.01 -2.13 -14.49
CA VAL A 5 -1.19 -1.30 -14.80
C VAL A 5 -2.41 -1.75 -13.98
N ALA A 6 -2.64 -3.07 -13.90
CA ALA A 6 -3.75 -3.60 -13.14
C ALA A 6 -3.65 -3.26 -11.64
N LEU A 7 -2.45 -3.36 -11.05
CA LEU A 7 -2.22 -3.01 -9.64
C LEU A 7 -2.40 -1.52 -9.37
N ILE A 8 -1.95 -0.64 -10.28
CA ILE A 8 -2.21 0.81 -10.18
C ILE A 8 -3.72 1.07 -10.14
N ILE A 9 -4.47 0.48 -11.08
CA ILE A 9 -5.93 0.66 -11.14
C ILE A 9 -6.59 0.15 -9.85
N ILE A 10 -6.21 -1.02 -9.36
CA ILE A 10 -6.73 -1.58 -8.11
C ILE A 10 -6.44 -0.61 -6.94
N SER A 11 -5.19 -0.16 -6.79
CA SER A 11 -4.80 0.77 -5.71
C SER A 11 -5.62 2.06 -5.76
N LEU A 12 -5.77 2.69 -6.93
CA LEU A 12 -6.53 3.93 -7.04
C LEU A 12 -8.03 3.75 -6.75
N LEU A 13 -8.62 2.62 -7.18
CA LEU A 13 -10.02 2.31 -6.86
C LEU A 13 -10.24 2.04 -5.36
N LEU A 14 -9.29 1.36 -4.71
CA LEU A 14 -9.32 1.16 -3.27
C LEU A 14 -9.18 2.47 -2.52
N ASP A 15 -8.32 3.37 -3.00
CA ASP A 15 -8.14 4.70 -2.40
C ASP A 15 -9.41 5.55 -2.49
N GLU A 16 -10.01 5.66 -3.67
CA GLU A 16 -11.28 6.37 -3.88
C GLU A 16 -12.45 5.73 -3.10
N ALA A 17 -12.40 4.42 -2.85
CA ALA A 17 -13.37 3.75 -1.96
C ALA A 17 -13.17 4.10 -0.48
N GLY A 18 -12.04 4.69 -0.11
CA GLY A 18 -11.66 5.06 1.26
C GLY A 18 -10.87 3.98 2.00
N PHE A 19 -10.35 2.96 1.30
CA PHE A 19 -9.69 1.81 1.93
C PHE A 19 -8.46 2.22 2.74
N PHE A 20 -7.55 2.98 2.14
CA PHE A 20 -6.29 3.34 2.80
C PHE A 20 -6.53 4.31 3.96
N ALA A 21 -7.39 5.32 3.79
CA ALA A 21 -7.79 6.23 4.87
C ALA A 21 -8.43 5.47 6.04
N TRP A 22 -9.33 4.52 5.75
CA TRP A 22 -9.94 3.66 6.76
C TRP A 22 -8.90 2.83 7.53
N THR A 23 -7.92 2.23 6.82
CA THR A 23 -6.85 1.45 7.47
C THR A 23 -5.95 2.34 8.33
N ALA A 24 -5.55 3.51 7.82
CA ALA A 24 -4.73 4.48 8.51
C ALA A 24 -5.36 4.94 9.83
N LEU A 25 -6.65 5.31 9.81
CA LEU A 25 -7.39 5.73 11.01
C LEU A 25 -7.51 4.60 12.05
N HIS A 26 -7.72 3.35 11.62
CA HIS A 26 -7.74 2.21 12.53
C HIS A 26 -6.37 1.98 13.20
N VAL A 27 -5.32 1.97 12.39
CA VAL A 27 -3.93 1.82 12.83
C VAL A 27 -3.56 2.94 13.79
N ALA A 28 -4.01 4.16 13.52
CA ALA A 28 -3.80 5.30 14.39
C ALA A 28 -4.52 5.17 15.72
N ARG A 29 -5.75 4.65 15.76
CA ARG A 29 -6.45 4.36 17.02
C ARG A 29 -5.79 3.22 17.80
N TRP A 30 -5.20 2.24 17.14
CA TRP A 30 -4.44 1.16 17.80
C TRP A 30 -3.17 1.63 18.51
N GLY A 31 -2.60 2.77 18.10
CA GLY A 31 -1.49 3.41 18.82
C GLY A 31 -1.85 3.84 20.25
N ARG A 32 -3.15 3.90 20.60
CA ARG A 32 -3.67 4.17 21.97
C ARG A 32 -3.00 5.39 22.61
N GLY A 33 -2.88 6.47 21.83
CA GLY A 33 -2.35 7.75 22.28
C GLY A 33 -0.85 7.79 22.56
N ARG A 34 -0.07 6.78 22.14
CA ARG A 34 1.40 6.75 22.28
C ARG A 34 2.07 6.95 20.92
N GLY A 35 2.78 8.06 20.74
CA GLY A 35 3.32 8.43 19.42
C GLY A 35 4.36 7.42 18.88
N ARG A 36 5.18 6.81 19.74
CA ARG A 36 6.09 5.72 19.33
C ARG A 36 5.37 4.47 18.81
N ARG A 37 4.21 4.14 19.38
CA ARG A 37 3.39 3.01 18.89
C ARG A 37 2.74 3.38 17.58
N LEU A 38 2.19 4.59 17.47
CA LEU A 38 1.66 5.13 16.23
C LEU A 38 2.69 5.06 15.11
N PHE A 39 3.91 5.55 15.35
CA PHE A 39 5.01 5.49 14.39
C PHE A 39 5.30 4.05 13.93
N ALA A 40 5.52 3.13 14.88
CA ALA A 40 5.80 1.74 14.54
C ALA A 40 4.65 1.07 13.78
N TYR A 41 3.40 1.36 14.13
CA TYR A 41 2.24 0.80 13.42
C TYR A 41 2.05 1.42 12.04
N MET A 42 2.32 2.72 11.88
CA MET A 42 2.24 3.38 10.57
C MET A 42 3.32 2.88 9.62
N VAL A 43 4.54 2.68 10.13
CA VAL A 43 5.63 2.07 9.36
C VAL A 43 5.27 0.64 8.95
N ARG A 44 4.67 -0.15 9.84
CA ARG A 44 4.19 -1.51 9.50
C ARG A 44 3.05 -1.51 8.50
N LEU A 45 2.14 -0.54 8.59
CA LEU A 45 1.08 -0.36 7.59
C LEU A 45 1.68 -0.04 6.22
N GLY A 46 2.62 0.91 6.16
CA GLY A 46 3.36 1.22 4.94
C GLY A 46 4.10 0.01 4.39
N ALA A 47 4.73 -0.79 5.25
CA ALA A 47 5.39 -2.02 4.86
C ALA A 47 4.41 -3.04 4.25
N LEU A 48 3.25 -3.24 4.87
CA LEU A 48 2.23 -4.16 4.38
C LEU A 48 1.64 -3.70 3.05
N VAL A 49 1.32 -2.41 2.92
CA VAL A 49 0.80 -1.84 1.68
C VAL A 49 1.84 -1.95 0.56
N SER A 50 3.11 -1.62 0.81
CA SER A 50 4.15 -1.73 -0.20
C SER A 50 4.53 -3.17 -0.55
N ALA A 51 4.39 -4.11 0.38
CA ALA A 51 4.57 -5.53 0.07
C ALA A 51 3.46 -6.07 -0.84
N LEU A 52 2.22 -5.60 -0.69
CA LEU A 52 1.07 -6.12 -1.44
C LEU A 52 0.75 -5.35 -2.72
N PHE A 53 1.04 -4.06 -2.73
CA PHE A 53 0.79 -3.14 -3.82
C PHE A 53 2.11 -2.60 -4.37
N ALA A 54 2.08 -1.92 -5.51
CA ALA A 54 3.26 -1.26 -6.03
C ALA A 54 3.76 -0.18 -5.06
N ASN A 55 5.07 -0.14 -4.80
CA ASN A 55 5.75 0.88 -3.99
C ASN A 55 5.32 2.31 -4.37
N ASP A 56 5.28 2.63 -5.66
CA ASP A 56 4.88 3.96 -6.14
C ASP A 56 3.45 4.32 -5.72
N GLY A 57 2.53 3.35 -5.81
CA GLY A 57 1.16 3.52 -5.36
C GLY A 57 1.08 3.73 -3.86
N ALA A 58 1.85 2.97 -3.08
CA ALA A 58 1.94 3.13 -1.63
C ALA A 58 2.45 4.53 -1.26
N ALA A 59 3.50 5.02 -1.92
CA ALA A 59 4.07 6.34 -1.67
C ALA A 59 3.11 7.47 -2.04
N LEU A 60 2.48 7.41 -3.23
CA LEU A 60 1.56 8.45 -3.70
C LEU A 60 0.28 8.53 -2.87
N ILE A 61 -0.24 7.40 -2.40
CA ILE A 61 -1.51 7.32 -1.67
C ILE A 61 -1.33 7.48 -0.16
N LEU A 62 -0.38 6.78 0.45
CA LEU A 62 -0.22 6.83 1.92
C LEU A 62 0.35 8.15 2.39
N THR A 63 1.22 8.81 1.62
CA THR A 63 1.82 10.08 2.04
C THR A 63 0.77 11.17 2.34
N PRO A 64 -0.18 11.50 1.44
CA PRO A 64 -1.20 12.51 1.74
C PRO A 64 -2.11 12.10 2.90
N ILE A 65 -2.42 10.80 3.05
CA ILE A 65 -3.23 10.27 4.17
C ILE A 65 -2.49 10.40 5.50
N VAL A 66 -1.21 10.05 5.54
CA VAL A 66 -0.35 10.19 6.71
C VAL A 66 -0.24 11.67 7.07
N MET A 67 0.00 12.53 6.08
CA MET A 67 0.08 13.98 6.28
C MET A 67 -1.20 14.58 6.85
N SER A 68 -2.37 14.27 6.27
CA SER A 68 -3.65 14.78 6.75
C SER A 68 -3.93 14.37 8.20
N MET A 69 -3.61 13.12 8.53
CA MET A 69 -3.72 12.59 9.88
C MET A 69 -2.77 13.29 10.87
N LEU A 70 -1.51 13.51 10.50
CA LEU A 70 -0.52 14.18 11.36
C LEU A 70 -0.88 15.66 11.58
N LEU A 71 -1.44 16.31 10.56
CA LEU A 71 -1.99 17.65 10.67
C LEU A 71 -3.21 17.70 11.60
N ALA A 72 -4.13 16.73 11.50
CA ALA A 72 -5.27 16.61 12.41
C ALA A 72 -4.83 16.42 13.87
N LEU A 73 -3.78 15.62 14.08
CA LEU A 73 -3.15 15.40 15.40
C LEU A 73 -2.26 16.56 15.87
N ARG A 74 -2.12 17.63 15.07
CA ARG A 74 -1.31 18.82 15.37
C ARG A 74 0.16 18.51 15.70
N PHE A 75 0.74 17.54 15.00
CA PHE A 75 2.14 17.18 15.20
C PHE A 75 3.08 18.30 14.74
N SER A 76 4.24 18.41 15.37
CA SER A 76 5.27 19.39 14.99
C SER A 76 5.81 19.07 13.58
N PRO A 77 6.36 20.06 12.84
CA PRO A 77 6.98 19.80 11.54
C PRO A 77 8.07 18.73 11.58
N SER A 78 8.85 18.65 12.67
CA SER A 78 9.86 17.62 12.87
C SER A 78 9.25 16.21 13.01
N ALA A 79 8.17 16.08 13.78
CA ALA A 79 7.43 14.82 13.89
C ALA A 79 6.82 14.44 12.55
N THR A 80 6.21 15.38 11.83
CA THR A 80 5.64 15.13 10.51
C THR A 80 6.69 14.62 9.53
N LEU A 81 7.87 15.25 9.50
CA LEU A 81 8.99 14.81 8.70
C LEU A 81 9.43 13.39 9.07
N ALA A 82 9.54 13.07 10.36
CA ALA A 82 9.88 11.72 10.81
C ALA A 82 8.91 10.66 10.26
N PHE A 83 7.60 10.90 10.35
CA PHE A 83 6.58 9.98 9.86
C PHE A 83 6.58 9.82 8.34
N VAL A 84 6.70 10.92 7.59
CA VAL A 84 6.76 10.89 6.12
C VAL A 84 8.02 10.19 5.64
N MET A 85 9.18 10.50 6.22
CA MET A 85 10.43 9.81 5.89
C MET A 85 10.35 8.32 6.26
N GLY A 86 9.77 8.00 7.42
CA GLY A 86 9.55 6.62 7.82
C GLY A 86 8.65 5.85 6.86
N ALA A 87 7.57 6.46 6.38
CA ALA A 87 6.70 5.90 5.35
C ALA A 87 7.42 5.71 4.01
N GLY A 88 8.24 6.68 3.58
CA GLY A 88 9.00 6.59 2.33
C GLY A 88 10.06 5.49 2.37
N PHE A 89 10.93 5.48 3.38
CA PHE A 89 11.98 4.47 3.50
C PHE A 89 11.43 3.05 3.67
N ILE A 90 10.33 2.90 4.41
CA ILE A 90 9.72 1.59 4.57
C ILE A 90 8.97 1.14 3.32
N ALA A 91 8.34 2.05 2.58
CA ALA A 91 7.69 1.71 1.31
C ALA A 91 8.74 1.15 0.34
N ASP A 92 9.90 1.79 0.23
CA ASP A 92 11.00 1.27 -0.58
C ASP A 92 11.50 -0.09 -0.09
N THR A 93 11.87 -0.18 1.20
CA THR A 93 12.42 -1.41 1.80
C THR A 93 11.44 -2.59 1.73
N ALA A 94 10.15 -2.35 1.96
CA ALA A 94 9.15 -3.39 2.08
C ALA A 94 8.59 -3.86 0.73
N SER A 95 9.03 -3.25 -0.37
CA SER A 95 8.64 -3.62 -1.73
C SER A 95 9.45 -4.78 -2.31
N LEU A 96 10.30 -5.43 -1.51
CA LEU A 96 11.13 -6.57 -1.90
C LEU A 96 10.43 -7.94 -2.01
N PRO A 97 9.40 -8.30 -1.21
CA PRO A 97 9.06 -9.71 -0.99
C PRO A 97 8.34 -10.36 -2.17
N LEU A 98 7.53 -9.61 -2.94
CA LEU A 98 6.78 -10.16 -4.06
C LEU A 98 7.22 -9.51 -5.38
N VAL A 99 7.14 -10.29 -6.45
CA VAL A 99 7.43 -9.79 -7.81
C VAL A 99 6.53 -8.59 -8.13
N VAL A 100 5.29 -8.60 -7.66
CA VAL A 100 4.28 -7.55 -7.92
C VAL A 100 4.46 -6.27 -7.10
N SER A 101 5.30 -6.29 -6.06
CA SER A 101 5.47 -5.17 -5.13
C SER A 101 6.25 -3.99 -5.71
N ASN A 102 7.06 -4.22 -6.75
CA ASN A 102 7.88 -3.18 -7.37
C ASN A 102 8.08 -3.47 -8.86
N LEU A 103 8.07 -2.42 -9.69
CA LEU A 103 8.35 -2.54 -11.12
C LEU A 103 9.70 -3.22 -11.40
N VAL A 104 10.74 -2.88 -10.64
CA VAL A 104 12.09 -3.45 -10.82
C VAL A 104 12.09 -4.96 -10.60
N ASN A 105 11.29 -5.45 -9.64
CA ASN A 105 11.13 -6.88 -9.37
C ASN A 105 10.42 -7.57 -10.54
N ILE A 106 9.36 -6.96 -11.09
CA ILE A 106 8.64 -7.48 -12.27
C ILE A 106 9.59 -7.63 -13.45
N VAL A 107 10.36 -6.58 -13.76
CA VAL A 107 11.28 -6.58 -14.91
C VAL A 107 12.40 -7.59 -14.72
N SER A 108 12.95 -7.68 -13.50
CA SER A 108 14.05 -8.59 -13.19
C SER A 108 13.60 -10.05 -13.19
N ALA A 109 12.46 -10.37 -12.55
CA ALA A 109 11.89 -11.72 -12.55
C ALA A 109 11.55 -12.19 -13.97
N ASP A 110 10.99 -11.31 -14.82
CA ASP A 110 10.71 -11.66 -16.22
C ASP A 110 11.99 -11.83 -17.06
N TYR A 111 13.01 -11.00 -16.86
CA TYR A 111 14.28 -11.12 -17.58
C TYR A 111 15.01 -12.42 -17.24
N PHE A 112 15.11 -12.75 -15.94
CA PHE A 112 15.77 -13.96 -15.46
C PHE A 112 14.87 -15.19 -15.44
N LYS A 113 13.59 -15.07 -15.84
CA LYS A 113 12.58 -16.13 -15.84
C LYS A 113 12.43 -16.82 -14.46
N ILE A 114 12.47 -16.01 -13.40
CA ILE A 114 12.28 -16.46 -12.02
C ILE A 114 10.79 -16.55 -11.72
N GLY A 115 10.35 -17.69 -11.17
CA GLY A 115 8.97 -17.87 -10.73
C GLY A 115 8.59 -16.98 -9.54
N PHE A 116 7.32 -16.64 -9.41
CA PHE A 116 6.78 -15.88 -8.27
C PHE A 116 7.03 -16.58 -6.94
N ASN A 117 6.74 -17.88 -6.85
CA ASN A 117 6.96 -18.66 -5.63
C ASN A 117 8.44 -18.78 -5.28
N GLU A 118 9.30 -18.99 -6.27
CA GLU A 118 10.76 -19.06 -6.09
C GLU A 118 11.31 -17.71 -5.60
N TYR A 119 10.90 -16.62 -6.26
CA TYR A 119 11.27 -15.26 -5.86
C TYR A 119 10.82 -14.97 -4.42
N ALA A 120 9.56 -15.24 -4.10
CA ALA A 120 9.00 -14.97 -2.79
C ALA A 120 9.66 -15.81 -1.68
N ALA A 121 10.02 -17.08 -1.96
CA ALA A 121 10.68 -17.94 -0.99
C ALA A 121 12.02 -17.37 -0.50
N VAL A 122 12.76 -16.69 -1.38
CA VAL A 122 14.04 -16.03 -1.04
C VAL A 122 13.82 -14.63 -0.49
N MET A 123 12.95 -13.84 -1.13
CA MET A 123 12.82 -12.41 -0.84
C MET A 123 11.94 -12.12 0.37
N VAL A 124 11.00 -13.00 0.77
CA VAL A 124 10.21 -12.81 1.99
C VAL A 124 11.09 -12.80 3.25
N PRO A 125 12.00 -13.77 3.48
CA PRO A 125 12.93 -13.71 4.61
C PRO A 125 13.84 -12.47 4.58
N VAL A 126 14.38 -12.12 3.41
CA VAL A 126 15.21 -10.92 3.22
C VAL A 126 14.42 -9.67 3.59
N ASN A 127 13.19 -9.56 3.11
CA ASN A 127 12.30 -8.46 3.41
C ASN A 127 12.01 -8.33 4.91
N LEU A 128 11.77 -9.43 5.63
CA LEU A 128 11.53 -9.39 7.07
C LEU A 128 12.72 -8.80 7.84
N VAL A 129 13.94 -9.21 7.47
CA VAL A 129 15.17 -8.68 8.07
C VAL A 129 15.36 -7.20 7.71
N SER A 130 15.18 -6.83 6.44
CA SER A 130 15.32 -5.45 5.97
C SER A 130 14.29 -4.52 6.62
N VAL A 131 13.01 -4.92 6.69
CA VAL A 131 11.95 -4.17 7.36
C VAL A 131 12.24 -4.02 8.85
N ALA A 132 12.71 -5.06 9.53
CA ALA A 132 13.08 -4.99 10.94
C ALA A 132 14.26 -4.03 11.17
N ALA A 133 15.30 -4.11 10.34
CA ALA A 133 16.46 -3.23 10.41
C ALA A 133 16.07 -1.76 10.14
N THR A 134 15.32 -1.50 9.06
CA THR A 134 14.83 -0.17 8.73
C THR A 134 13.96 0.40 9.84
N LEU A 135 13.01 -0.37 10.37
CA LEU A 135 12.18 0.06 11.50
C LEU A 135 13.02 0.37 12.75
N ALA A 136 14.03 -0.45 13.05
CA ALA A 136 14.91 -0.22 14.20
C ALA A 136 15.73 1.07 14.04
N VAL A 137 16.31 1.30 12.86
CA VAL A 137 17.08 2.51 12.55
C VAL A 137 16.17 3.75 12.61
N LEU A 138 14.99 3.70 12.01
CA LEU A 138 14.04 4.81 12.01
C LEU A 138 13.57 5.15 13.43
N LEU A 139 13.23 4.13 14.23
CA LEU A 139 12.84 4.32 15.63
C LEU A 139 13.99 4.89 16.48
N TRP A 140 15.23 4.52 16.18
CA TRP A 140 16.40 5.02 16.90
C TRP A 140 16.76 6.46 16.47
N PHE A 141 16.75 6.75 15.18
CA PHE A 141 17.10 8.04 14.61
C PHE A 141 16.06 9.11 15.00
N PHE A 142 14.78 8.85 14.75
CA PHE A 142 13.68 9.79 15.04
C PHE A 142 13.15 9.69 16.48
N ARG A 143 13.85 8.99 17.39
CA ARG A 143 13.37 8.76 18.79
C ARG A 143 13.06 10.03 19.58
N ARG A 144 13.67 11.16 19.18
CA ARG A 144 13.53 12.48 19.80
C ARG A 144 12.44 13.33 19.14
N ASP A 145 12.19 13.11 17.85
CA ASP A 145 11.20 13.86 17.07
C ASP A 145 9.80 13.26 17.17
N ILE A 146 9.69 11.97 17.47
CA ILE A 146 8.39 11.31 17.67
C ILE A 146 7.75 11.80 18.99
N PRO A 147 6.52 12.33 18.95
CA PRO A 147 5.84 12.81 20.15
C PRO A 147 5.59 11.65 21.13
N GLN A 148 5.59 11.96 22.42
CA GLN A 148 5.35 10.95 23.45
C GLN A 148 3.88 10.48 23.43
N THR A 149 2.96 11.43 23.32
CA THR A 149 1.52 11.20 23.36
C THR A 149 0.78 11.98 22.29
N TYR A 150 -0.41 11.49 21.92
CA TYR A 150 -1.38 12.17 21.07
C TYR A 150 -2.79 11.77 21.51
N ASP A 151 -3.81 12.55 21.16
CA ASP A 151 -5.19 12.18 21.44
C ASP A 151 -5.83 11.49 20.22
N PRO A 152 -6.23 10.20 20.32
CA PRO A 152 -6.97 9.54 19.24
C PRO A 152 -8.36 10.15 18.97
N ALA A 153 -8.91 10.97 19.88
CA ALA A 153 -10.19 11.65 19.70
C ALA A 153 -10.13 12.80 18.67
N ASP A 154 -8.93 13.33 18.39
CA ASP A 154 -8.72 14.34 17.35
C ASP A 154 -8.82 13.76 15.92
N LEU A 155 -8.91 12.42 15.80
CA LEU A 155 -9.04 11.72 14.53
C LEU A 155 -10.51 11.49 14.16
N GLU A 156 -10.82 11.67 12.87
CA GLU A 156 -12.12 11.31 12.29
C GLU A 156 -12.48 9.85 12.56
N ASP A 157 -13.78 9.54 12.49
CA ASP A 157 -14.24 8.17 12.60
C ASP A 157 -13.83 7.35 11.37
N PRO A 158 -13.20 6.17 11.50
CA PRO A 158 -12.87 5.34 10.36
C PRO A 158 -14.07 5.05 9.46
N ALA A 159 -15.29 4.99 10.00
CA ALA A 159 -16.49 4.78 9.20
C ALA A 159 -16.81 5.96 8.26
N SER A 160 -16.38 7.19 8.56
CA SER A 160 -16.56 8.34 7.67
C SER A 160 -15.61 8.32 6.48
N ALA A 161 -14.49 7.60 6.57
CA ALA A 161 -13.55 7.46 5.47
C ALA A 161 -14.09 6.60 4.31
N VAL A 162 -15.09 5.74 4.53
CA VAL A 162 -15.60 4.83 3.50
C VAL A 162 -16.63 5.54 2.62
N HIS A 163 -16.23 5.91 1.40
CA HIS A 163 -17.10 6.58 0.43
C HIS A 163 -18.03 5.61 -0.31
N ASP A 164 -17.53 4.42 -0.66
CA ASP A 164 -18.30 3.37 -1.31
C ASP A 164 -18.13 2.01 -0.63
N ARG A 165 -19.19 1.58 0.08
CA ARG A 165 -19.21 0.30 0.80
C ARG A 165 -19.14 -0.92 -0.12
N ALA A 166 -19.65 -0.83 -1.35
CA ALA A 166 -19.62 -1.95 -2.28
C ALA A 166 -18.19 -2.20 -2.76
N THR A 167 -17.53 -1.15 -3.27
CA THR A 167 -16.13 -1.20 -3.70
C THR A 167 -15.19 -1.50 -2.54
N PHE A 168 -15.43 -0.97 -1.34
CA PHE A 168 -14.63 -1.29 -0.15
C PHE A 168 -14.68 -2.79 0.22
N ARG A 169 -15.87 -3.40 0.26
CA ARG A 169 -16.01 -4.84 0.57
C ARG A 169 -15.45 -5.71 -0.55
N ALA A 170 -15.71 -5.33 -1.80
CA ALA A 170 -15.14 -5.99 -2.96
C ALA A 170 -13.61 -5.91 -2.95
N GLY A 171 -13.05 -4.79 -2.49
CA GLY A 171 -11.62 -4.57 -2.35
C GLY A 171 -10.94 -5.61 -1.47
N TRP A 172 -11.51 -5.95 -0.32
CA TRP A 172 -11.00 -7.02 0.54
C TRP A 172 -11.00 -8.39 -0.15
N TRP A 173 -12.08 -8.72 -0.88
CA TRP A 173 -12.15 -9.95 -1.64
C TRP A 173 -11.15 -9.98 -2.80
N VAL A 174 -11.06 -8.89 -3.56
CA VAL A 174 -10.14 -8.75 -4.69
C VAL A 174 -8.70 -8.84 -4.22
N LEU A 175 -8.35 -8.22 -3.10
CA LEU A 175 -7.00 -8.33 -2.53
C LEU A 175 -6.69 -9.76 -2.12
N GLY A 176 -7.63 -10.45 -1.47
CA GLY A 176 -7.49 -11.87 -1.11
C GLY A 176 -7.33 -12.77 -2.34
N ILE A 177 -8.16 -12.56 -3.37
CA ILE A 177 -8.10 -13.31 -4.64
C ILE A 177 -6.79 -13.04 -5.37
N LEU A 178 -6.32 -11.79 -5.41
CA LEU A 178 -5.05 -11.42 -6.02
C LEU A 178 -3.88 -12.14 -5.32
N LEU A 179 -3.82 -12.07 -3.99
CA LEU A 179 -2.79 -12.72 -3.18
C LEU A 179 -2.80 -14.24 -3.37
N VAL A 180 -3.94 -14.89 -3.10
CA VAL A 180 -4.07 -16.35 -3.21
C VAL A 180 -3.87 -16.81 -4.65
N GLY A 181 -4.40 -16.05 -5.61
CA GLY A 181 -4.25 -16.31 -7.04
C GLY A 181 -2.80 -16.30 -7.48
N CYS A 182 -2.01 -15.30 -7.06
CA CYS A 182 -0.59 -15.24 -7.39
C CYS A 182 0.18 -16.49 -6.93
N PHE A 183 -0.08 -17.01 -5.74
CA PHE A 183 0.60 -18.22 -5.24
C PHE A 183 0.04 -19.53 -5.82
N ALA A 184 -1.28 -19.62 -6.03
CA ALA A 184 -1.96 -20.86 -6.40
C ALA A 184 -2.03 -21.11 -7.92
N LEU A 185 -2.13 -20.05 -8.72
CA LEU A 185 -2.33 -20.14 -10.18
C LEU A 185 -1.00 -20.07 -10.96
N GLU A 186 0.06 -19.58 -10.33
CA GLU A 186 1.39 -19.55 -10.95
C GLU A 186 1.94 -20.96 -11.24
N PRO A 187 1.85 -21.97 -10.35
CA PRO A 187 2.25 -23.35 -10.66
C PRO A 187 1.45 -23.99 -11.80
N LEU A 188 0.26 -23.45 -12.11
CA LEU A 188 -0.61 -23.90 -13.20
C LEU A 188 -0.25 -23.23 -14.55
N GLY A 189 0.81 -22.40 -14.58
CA GLY A 189 1.26 -21.68 -15.77
C GLY A 189 0.41 -20.46 -16.13
N ILE A 190 -0.50 -20.04 -15.25
CA ILE A 190 -1.33 -18.85 -15.49
C ILE A 190 -0.50 -17.61 -15.17
N PRO A 191 -0.35 -16.66 -16.11
CA PRO A 191 0.47 -15.49 -15.90
C PRO A 191 -0.20 -14.56 -14.88
N ILE A 192 0.61 -13.99 -13.99
CA ILE A 192 0.18 -13.04 -12.94
C ILE A 192 -0.56 -11.83 -13.54
N SER A 193 -0.21 -11.46 -14.77
CA SER A 193 -0.89 -10.39 -15.51
C SER A 193 -2.36 -10.69 -15.77
N ALA A 194 -2.73 -11.94 -16.06
CA ALA A 194 -4.12 -12.33 -16.27
C ALA A 194 -4.93 -12.27 -14.97
N ILE A 195 -4.35 -12.75 -13.87
CA ILE A 195 -4.97 -12.71 -12.53
C ILE A 195 -5.21 -11.27 -12.09
N SER A 196 -4.17 -10.44 -12.23
CA SER A 196 -4.22 -9.02 -11.85
C SER A 196 -5.21 -8.25 -12.72
N ALA A 197 -5.21 -8.49 -14.04
CA ALA A 197 -6.17 -7.88 -14.95
C ALA A 197 -7.62 -8.28 -14.63
N ALA A 198 -7.88 -9.55 -14.36
CA ALA A 198 -9.22 -10.02 -13.95
C ALA A 198 -9.67 -9.36 -12.64
N CYS A 199 -8.78 -9.25 -11.65
CA CYS A 199 -9.02 -8.53 -10.40
C CYS A 199 -9.34 -7.04 -10.64
N ALA A 200 -8.57 -6.36 -11.48
CA ALA A 200 -8.78 -4.96 -11.81
C ALA A 200 -10.11 -4.74 -12.53
N VAL A 201 -10.45 -5.60 -13.51
CA VAL A 201 -11.73 -5.53 -14.23
C VAL A 201 -12.91 -5.78 -13.29
N LEU A 202 -12.81 -6.78 -12.41
CA LEU A 202 -13.85 -7.08 -11.43
C LEU A 202 -14.10 -5.87 -10.52
N LEU A 203 -13.05 -5.26 -9.97
CA LEU A 203 -13.16 -4.10 -9.10
C LEU A 203 -13.70 -2.87 -9.86
N LEU A 204 -13.25 -2.65 -11.11
CA LEU A 204 -13.75 -1.61 -12.00
C LEU A 204 -15.25 -1.75 -12.27
N VAL A 205 -15.74 -2.95 -12.56
CA VAL A 205 -17.17 -3.19 -12.83
C VAL A 205 -18.02 -2.91 -11.59
N ILE A 206 -17.54 -3.31 -10.41
CA ILE A 206 -18.22 -3.04 -9.15
C ILE A 206 -18.25 -1.54 -8.85
N ALA A 207 -17.12 -0.85 -9.02
CA ALA A 207 -17.04 0.60 -8.82
C ALA A 207 -17.90 1.38 -9.83
N ALA A 208 -17.91 0.96 -11.10
CA ALA A 208 -18.72 1.58 -12.15
C ALA A 208 -20.23 1.45 -11.87
N LYS A 209 -20.68 0.30 -11.35
CA LYS A 209 -22.09 0.08 -10.95
C LYS A 209 -22.51 0.93 -9.75
N GLY A 210 -21.57 1.30 -8.88
CA GLY A 210 -21.85 2.13 -7.72
C GLY A 210 -22.14 3.60 -8.05
N HIS A 211 -21.73 4.09 -9.23
CA HIS A 211 -21.79 5.51 -9.68
C HIS A 211 -21.21 6.56 -8.71
N LYS A 212 -20.62 6.14 -7.58
CA LYS A 212 -20.02 7.02 -6.57
C LYS A 212 -18.55 7.34 -6.84
N ILE A 213 -17.85 6.46 -7.55
CA ILE A 213 -16.43 6.63 -7.90
C ILE A 213 -16.36 7.04 -9.37
N SER A 214 -15.68 8.15 -9.66
CA SER A 214 -15.41 8.57 -11.03
C SER A 214 -14.26 7.74 -11.61
N THR A 215 -14.58 6.56 -12.14
CA THR A 215 -13.59 5.66 -12.77
C THR A 215 -12.79 6.36 -13.88
N ARG A 216 -13.40 7.32 -14.59
CA ARG A 216 -12.73 8.14 -15.61
C ARG A 216 -11.68 9.09 -15.03
N LYS A 217 -11.88 9.60 -13.81
CA LYS A 217 -10.89 10.43 -13.11
C LYS A 217 -9.71 9.58 -12.66
N VAL A 218 -9.99 8.42 -12.06
CA VAL A 218 -8.97 7.42 -11.65
C VAL A 218 -8.05 7.04 -12.82
N LEU A 219 -8.63 6.73 -13.98
CA LEU A 219 -7.86 6.40 -15.18
C LEU A 219 -7.04 7.58 -15.72
N LYS A 220 -7.41 8.83 -15.46
CA LYS A 220 -6.62 10.00 -15.87
C LYS A 220 -5.49 10.33 -14.90
N GLU A 221 -5.70 10.11 -13.60
CA GLU A 221 -4.74 10.42 -12.54
C GLU A 221 -3.72 9.30 -12.31
N ALA A 222 -3.91 8.15 -12.94
CA ALA A 222 -2.92 7.08 -12.95
C ALA A 222 -1.55 7.59 -13.49
N PRO A 223 -0.43 7.17 -12.87
CA PRO A 223 0.91 7.61 -13.26
C PRO A 223 1.38 6.92 -14.55
N TRP A 224 0.77 7.27 -15.69
CA TRP A 224 1.05 6.68 -17.00
C TRP A 224 2.50 6.85 -17.45
N GLN A 225 3.19 7.87 -16.94
CA GLN A 225 4.62 8.07 -17.20
C GLN A 225 5.46 6.86 -16.75
N ILE A 226 5.12 6.26 -15.60
CA ILE A 226 5.83 5.08 -15.10
C ILE A 226 5.54 3.86 -15.98
N VAL A 227 4.30 3.74 -16.46
CA VAL A 227 3.90 2.67 -17.41
C VAL A 227 4.67 2.80 -18.72
N ILE A 228 4.78 4.02 -19.27
CA ILE A 228 5.52 4.29 -20.52
C ILE A 228 7.01 3.98 -20.35
N PHE A 229 7.61 4.32 -19.20
CA PHE A 229 9.01 4.01 -18.91
C PHE A 229 9.27 2.50 -18.79
N SER A 230 8.25 1.71 -18.44
CA SER A 230 8.35 0.25 -18.27
C SER A 230 8.13 -0.57 -19.54
N LEU A 231 7.88 0.08 -20.69
CA LEU A 231 7.73 -0.53 -22.01
C LEU A 231 9.09 -0.58 -22.73
#